data_AF-A0AAD3HKL8-F1
#
_entry.id   AF-A0AAD3HKL8-F1
#
_cell.length_a   1.000
_cell.length_b   1.000
_cell.length_c   1.000
_cell.angle_alpha   90.00
_cell.angle_beta   90.00
_cell.angle_gamma   90.00
#
_symmetry.space_group_name_H-M   'P 1'
#
loop_
_entity.id
_entity.type
_entity.pdbx_description
1 polymer ?
#
loop_
_entity_poly.entity_id
_entity_poly.type
_entity_poly.pdbx_seq_one_letter_code
_entity_poly.pdbx_strand_id
1 'polypeptide(L)'
;LELGSVTLRGFGPFVEEQTYPLSCRGVRVIAGENRDEGGADSNGAGKTSLVTAPLWALTGEVLARTESGGGGRVPVDVMRNEGCPVCRVAVRGRLNGQAFEVEREVKRGKTSSLTLHVGGQDLTLQDIPGTADRIRRLFSTELLRSCAFFGQNDITGLLEASDALLKQKLGLVVDLE
;
A
#
# COMPACT_ATOMS: atom_id res chain seq x y z
N LEU A 1 1.48 -14.18 3.58
CA LEU A 1 0.77 -13.27 2.63
C LEU A 1 1.39 -13.46 1.25
N GLU A 2 0.57 -13.63 0.22
CA GLU A 2 1.00 -13.67 -1.18
C GLU A 2 0.20 -12.61 -1.97
N LEU A 3 0.89 -11.71 -2.67
CA LEU A 3 0.23 -10.72 -3.53
C LEU A 3 0.07 -11.29 -4.94
N GLY A 4 -1.17 -11.30 -5.44
CA GLY A 4 -1.53 -11.83 -6.75
C GLY A 4 -1.54 -10.75 -7.83
N SER A 5 -2.27 -9.66 -7.59
CA SER A 5 -2.36 -8.52 -8.52
C SER A 5 -2.73 -7.25 -7.79
N VAL A 6 -2.43 -6.12 -8.42
CA VAL A 6 -2.93 -4.81 -8.02
C VAL A 6 -3.62 -4.15 -9.21
N THR A 7 -4.83 -3.65 -9.01
CA THR A 7 -5.60 -2.87 -9.97
C THR A 7 -5.73 -1.46 -9.45
N LEU A 8 -5.44 -0.47 -10.29
CA LEU A 8 -5.37 0.93 -9.89
C LEU A 8 -6.02 1.83 -10.95
N ARG A 9 -6.74 2.85 -10.49
CA ARG A 9 -7.35 3.91 -11.31
C ARG A 9 -7.35 5.21 -10.53
N GLY A 10 -6.96 6.31 -11.17
CA GLY A 10 -6.81 7.62 -10.53
C GLY A 10 -5.77 7.67 -9.41
N PHE A 11 -4.82 6.73 -9.37
CA PHE A 11 -3.76 6.65 -8.36
C PHE A 11 -2.42 7.07 -8.97
N GLY A 12 -1.78 8.11 -8.45
CA GLY A 12 -0.58 8.71 -9.03
C GLY A 12 -0.81 9.14 -10.49
N PRO A 13 0.05 8.73 -11.45
CA PRO A 13 -0.15 9.06 -12.86
C PRO A 13 -1.14 8.13 -13.59
N PHE A 14 -1.67 7.09 -12.92
CA PHE A 14 -2.51 6.09 -13.56
C PHE A 14 -3.97 6.57 -13.63
N VAL A 15 -4.30 7.40 -14.63
CA VAL A 15 -5.66 7.94 -14.86
C VAL A 15 -6.65 6.83 -15.21
N GLU A 16 -6.27 5.99 -16.18
CA GLU A 16 -7.04 4.84 -16.61
C GLU A 16 -6.83 3.63 -15.71
N GLU A 17 -7.80 2.71 -15.72
CA GLU A 17 -7.67 1.47 -14.96
C GLU A 17 -6.56 0.59 -15.54
N GLN A 18 -5.61 0.21 -14.69
CA GLN A 18 -4.53 -0.69 -15.03
C GLN A 18 -4.44 -1.81 -14.00
N THR A 19 -4.21 -3.04 -14.47
CA THR A 19 -3.97 -4.20 -13.61
C THR A 19 -2.57 -4.71 -13.83
N TYR A 20 -1.80 -4.77 -12.74
CA TYR A 20 -0.45 -5.31 -12.74
C TYR A 20 -0.41 -6.65 -11.99
N PRO A 21 0.02 -7.75 -12.63
CA PRO A 21 0.19 -9.03 -11.95
C PRO A 21 1.46 -9.03 -11.10
N LEU A 22 1.34 -9.53 -9.87
CA LEU A 22 2.40 -9.61 -8.86
C LEU A 22 2.87 -11.06 -8.63
N SER A 23 2.01 -12.04 -8.88
CA SER A 23 2.32 -13.46 -8.68
C SER A 23 3.28 -14.03 -9.74
N CYS A 24 3.96 -15.12 -9.38
CA CYS A 24 4.74 -15.99 -10.28
C CYS A 24 5.83 -15.27 -11.10
N ARG A 25 6.42 -14.21 -10.53
CA ARG A 25 7.36 -13.35 -11.25
C ARG A 25 8.80 -13.46 -10.76
N GLY A 26 9.08 -13.94 -9.55
CA GLY A 26 10.43 -13.90 -8.99
C GLY A 26 10.91 -12.46 -8.79
N VAL A 27 12.22 -12.22 -8.88
CA VAL A 27 12.79 -10.86 -8.77
C VAL A 27 12.48 -10.07 -10.04
N ARG A 28 11.95 -8.85 -9.89
CA ARG A 28 11.60 -7.96 -11.00
C ARG A 28 12.15 -6.56 -10.81
N VAL A 29 12.56 -5.96 -11.92
CA VAL A 29 12.89 -4.54 -12.02
C VAL A 29 11.72 -3.83 -12.68
N ILE A 30 11.24 -2.76 -12.06
CA ILE A 30 10.22 -1.88 -12.64
C ILE A 30 10.94 -0.66 -13.20
N ALA A 31 10.90 -0.51 -14.52
CA ALA A 31 11.41 0.63 -15.25
C ALA A 31 10.24 1.40 -15.88
N GLY A 32 10.42 2.71 -16.06
CA GLY A 32 9.42 3.58 -16.64
C GLY A 32 10.06 4.89 -17.09
N GLU A 33 9.44 5.52 -18.07
CA GLU A 33 9.88 6.78 -18.67
C GLU A 33 8.70 7.74 -18.62
N ASN A 34 8.94 8.98 -18.20
CA ASN A 34 7.94 10.04 -18.30
C ASN A 34 8.04 10.68 -19.68
N ARG A 35 6.93 10.73 -20.42
CA ARG A 35 6.88 11.32 -21.76
C ARG A 35 6.05 12.60 -21.82
N ASP A 36 5.49 13.01 -20.70
CA ASP A 36 4.59 14.15 -20.61
C ASP A 36 5.37 15.47 -20.44
N GLU A 37 6.57 15.41 -19.85
CA GLU A 37 7.44 16.56 -19.61
C GLU A 37 8.80 16.39 -20.32
N GLY A 38 9.11 17.29 -21.26
CA GLY A 38 10.43 17.31 -21.91
C GLY A 38 11.54 17.68 -20.92
N GLY A 39 12.45 16.75 -20.67
CA GLY A 39 13.56 16.92 -19.71
C GLY A 39 13.33 16.28 -18.34
N ALA A 40 12.14 15.73 -18.10
CA ALA A 40 11.93 14.78 -17.02
C ALA A 40 12.39 13.39 -17.50
N ASP A 41 13.46 12.84 -16.91
CA ASP A 41 13.90 11.46 -17.17
C ASP A 41 12.84 10.43 -16.66
N SER A 42 13.26 9.28 -16.14
CA SER A 42 12.42 8.26 -15.50
C SER A 42 11.54 8.77 -14.33
N ASN A 43 11.77 9.98 -13.81
CA ASN A 43 11.03 10.55 -12.69
C ASN A 43 9.61 10.96 -13.08
N GLY A 44 8.64 10.73 -12.20
CA GLY A 44 7.22 10.99 -12.48
C GLY A 44 6.49 9.85 -13.21
N ALA A 45 7.20 8.86 -13.76
CA ALA A 45 6.61 7.72 -14.49
C ALA A 45 5.74 6.75 -13.65
N GLY A 46 5.50 7.02 -12.37
CA GLY A 46 4.58 6.24 -11.52
C GLY A 46 5.14 4.95 -10.91
N LYS A 47 6.44 4.68 -11.05
CA LYS A 47 7.07 3.45 -10.51
C LYS A 47 6.83 3.28 -9.00
N THR A 48 7.14 4.31 -8.21
CA THR A 48 6.92 4.31 -6.76
C THR A 48 5.44 4.17 -6.44
N SER A 49 4.57 4.86 -7.17
CA SER A 49 3.11 4.74 -7.01
C SER A 49 2.67 3.29 -7.24
N LEU A 50 3.10 2.64 -8.32
CA LEU A 50 2.76 1.24 -8.60
C LEU A 50 3.23 0.28 -7.50
N VAL A 51 4.47 0.42 -7.04
CA VAL A 51 5.05 -0.45 -5.99
C VAL A 51 4.37 -0.26 -4.64
N THR A 52 3.95 0.97 -4.32
CA THR A 52 3.37 1.31 -3.01
C THR A 52 1.85 1.20 -2.96
N ALA A 53 1.19 1.12 -4.12
CA ALA A 53 -0.27 0.99 -4.21
C ALA A 53 -0.85 -0.16 -3.35
N PRO A 54 -0.23 -1.37 -3.30
CA PRO A 54 -0.76 -2.43 -2.45
C PRO A 54 -0.74 -2.08 -0.95
N LEU A 55 0.35 -1.47 -0.48
CA LEU A 55 0.46 -1.02 0.91
C LEU A 55 -0.57 0.06 1.21
N TRP A 56 -0.76 1.01 0.30
CA TRP A 56 -1.76 2.07 0.45
C TRP A 56 -3.19 1.51 0.51
N ALA A 57 -3.54 0.52 -0.32
CA ALA A 57 -4.86 -0.10 -0.25
C ALA A 57 -5.11 -0.73 1.14
N LEU A 58 -4.12 -1.46 1.66
CA LEU A 58 -4.19 -2.15 2.95
C LEU A 58 -4.19 -1.19 4.15
N THR A 59 -3.46 -0.07 4.08
CA THR A 59 -3.21 0.79 5.25
C THR A 59 -3.87 2.17 5.17
N GLY A 60 -4.14 2.66 3.97
CA GLY A 60 -4.48 4.07 3.72
C GLY A 60 -3.28 5.02 3.90
N GLU A 61 -2.09 4.50 4.13
CA GLU A 61 -0.87 5.28 4.32
C GLU A 61 0.01 5.22 3.08
N VAL A 62 0.70 6.34 2.82
CA VAL A 62 1.71 6.43 1.78
C VAL A 62 3.07 6.27 2.44
N LEU A 63 3.99 5.53 1.82
CA LEU A 63 5.40 5.59 2.18
C LEU A 63 5.90 6.99 1.81
N ALA A 64 5.86 7.91 2.77
CA ALA A 64 6.37 9.25 2.56
C ALA A 64 7.85 9.16 2.14
N ARG A 65 8.26 9.98 1.18
CA ARG A 65 9.67 10.31 1.01
C ARG A 65 10.08 11.05 2.28
N THR A 66 10.76 10.38 3.20
CA THR A 66 11.43 11.02 4.32
C THR A 66 12.62 11.81 3.79
N GLU A 67 12.36 12.98 3.19
CA GLU A 67 13.38 14.02 2.97
C GLU A 67 13.34 15.07 4.09
N SER A 68 12.35 15.01 4.98
CA SER A 68 12.27 15.85 6.17
C SER A 68 11.66 15.03 7.29
N GLY A 69 12.38 14.87 8.40
CA GLY A 69 12.03 14.03 9.55
C GLY A 69 10.80 14.46 10.35
N GLY A 70 9.74 14.93 9.70
CA GLY A 70 8.44 15.20 10.29
C GLY A 70 7.51 14.03 10.10
N GLY A 71 7.19 13.31 11.18
CA GLY A 71 6.17 12.26 11.26
C GLY A 71 4.74 12.78 11.11
N GLY A 72 4.48 13.60 10.08
CA GLY A 72 3.15 14.11 9.74
C GLY A 72 2.33 13.03 9.03
N ARG A 73 1.07 12.87 9.43
CA ARG A 73 0.13 11.96 8.79
C ARG A 73 -0.19 12.49 7.39
N VAL A 74 0.34 11.84 6.36
CA VAL A 74 0.09 12.22 4.96
C VAL A 74 -1.39 11.99 4.63
N PRO A 75 -2.09 12.96 4.00
CA PRO A 75 -3.48 12.77 3.59
C PRO A 75 -3.65 11.53 2.70
N VAL A 76 -4.74 10.78 2.91
CA VAL A 76 -5.02 9.55 2.16
C VAL A 76 -5.19 9.80 0.65
N ASP A 77 -5.56 11.02 0.27
CA ASP A 77 -5.79 11.45 -1.11
C ASP A 77 -4.57 12.05 -1.79
N VAL A 78 -3.40 12.10 -1.13
CA VAL A 78 -2.17 12.67 -1.74
C VAL A 78 -1.80 11.97 -3.04
N MET A 79 -2.18 10.68 -3.17
CA MET A 79 -1.94 9.88 -4.37
C MET A 79 -3.12 9.93 -5.35
N ARG A 80 -4.17 10.71 -5.10
CA ARG A 80 -5.27 10.85 -6.06
C ARG A 80 -4.81 11.75 -7.20
N ASN A 81 -4.96 11.28 -8.43
CA ASN A 81 -4.76 12.10 -9.61
C ASN A 81 -5.79 13.24 -9.65
N GLU A 82 -5.34 14.48 -9.84
CA GLU A 82 -6.22 15.66 -9.81
C GLU A 82 -7.31 15.62 -10.88
N GLY A 83 -7.01 15.07 -12.05
CA GLY A 83 -7.95 14.89 -13.15
C GLY A 83 -8.99 13.79 -12.93
N CYS A 84 -8.85 13.00 -11.86
CA CYS A 84 -9.74 11.90 -11.54
C CYS A 84 -10.70 12.24 -10.39
N PRO A 85 -12.02 12.10 -10.56
CA PRO A 85 -12.98 12.32 -9.47
C PRO A 85 -12.86 11.26 -8.36
N VAL A 86 -12.24 10.12 -8.68
CA VAL A 86 -12.10 8.95 -7.82
C VAL A 86 -10.70 8.37 -7.96
N CYS A 87 -10.11 7.97 -6.84
CA CYS A 87 -8.92 7.13 -6.78
C CYS A 87 -9.30 5.78 -6.18
N ARG A 88 -8.98 4.68 -6.87
CA ARG A 88 -9.32 3.31 -6.47
C ARG A 88 -8.11 2.42 -6.63
N VAL A 89 -7.81 1.66 -5.59
CA VAL A 89 -6.81 0.58 -5.64
C VAL A 89 -7.42 -0.68 -5.06
N ALA A 90 -7.38 -1.76 -5.84
CA ALA A 90 -7.77 -3.10 -5.43
C ALA A 90 -6.55 -4.04 -5.42
N VAL A 91 -6.37 -4.79 -4.34
CA VAL A 91 -5.31 -5.77 -4.17
C VAL A 91 -5.94 -7.13 -4.00
N ARG A 92 -5.47 -8.09 -4.78
CA ARG A 92 -5.90 -9.49 -4.69
C ARG A 92 -4.71 -10.39 -4.43
N GLY A 93 -4.94 -11.49 -3.73
CA GLY A 93 -3.88 -12.45 -3.42
C GLY A 93 -4.35 -13.59 -2.52
N ARG A 94 -3.42 -14.15 -1.74
CA ARG A 94 -3.70 -15.16 -0.72
C ARG A 94 -3.22 -14.75 0.67
N LEU A 95 -4.09 -14.87 1.65
CA LEU A 95 -3.80 -14.72 3.07
C LEU A 95 -3.97 -16.08 3.72
N ASN A 96 -2.88 -16.66 4.24
CA ASN A 96 -2.86 -18.00 4.84
C ASN A 96 -3.54 -19.06 3.94
N GLY A 97 -3.24 -19.04 2.65
CA GLY A 97 -3.80 -19.94 1.64
C GLY A 97 -5.19 -19.56 1.10
N GLN A 98 -5.95 -18.70 1.79
CA GLN A 98 -7.27 -18.25 1.36
C GLN A 98 -7.19 -17.05 0.41
N ALA A 99 -8.00 -17.04 -0.64
CA ALA A 99 -8.07 -15.88 -1.54
C ALA A 99 -8.56 -14.65 -0.78
N PHE A 100 -7.94 -13.49 -1.01
CA PHE A 100 -8.42 -12.22 -0.48
C PHE A 100 -8.56 -11.16 -1.57
N GLU A 101 -9.42 -10.19 -1.31
CA GLU A 101 -9.54 -8.93 -2.05
C GLU A 101 -9.72 -7.78 -1.07
N VAL A 102 -8.89 -6.75 -1.18
CA VAL A 102 -9.03 -5.48 -0.47
C VAL A 102 -9.13 -4.38 -1.51
N GLU A 103 -10.17 -3.56 -1.42
CA GLU A 103 -10.34 -2.41 -2.28
C GLU A 103 -10.54 -1.15 -1.46
N ARG A 104 -9.76 -0.12 -1.78
CA ARG A 104 -9.88 1.20 -1.18
C ARG A 104 -10.20 2.22 -2.27
N GLU A 105 -11.23 3.01 -2.02
CA GLU A 105 -11.63 4.13 -2.85
C GLU A 105 -11.54 5.44 -2.06
N VAL A 106 -11.06 6.51 -2.69
CA VAL A 106 -10.99 7.86 -2.14
C VAL A 106 -11.66 8.85 -3.08
N LYS A 107 -12.46 9.75 -2.49
CA LYS A 107 -13.08 10.90 -3.14
C LYS A 107 -12.90 12.13 -2.26
N ARG A 108 -12.52 13.27 -2.85
CA ARG A 108 -12.48 14.59 -2.19
C ARG A 108 -11.81 14.58 -0.79
N GLY A 109 -10.60 14.04 -0.67
CA GLY A 109 -9.87 14.05 0.60
C GLY A 109 -10.19 12.96 1.60
N LYS A 110 -11.13 12.05 1.29
CA LYS A 110 -11.58 11.02 2.25
C LYS A 110 -11.75 9.67 1.57
N THR A 111 -11.48 8.60 2.31
CA THR A 111 -11.89 7.24 1.90
C THR A 111 -13.40 7.22 1.76
N SER A 112 -13.88 6.90 0.56
CA SER A 112 -15.31 6.78 0.23
C SER A 112 -15.80 5.35 0.34
N SER A 113 -14.93 4.37 0.12
CA SER A 113 -15.22 2.95 0.26
C SER A 113 -13.96 2.19 0.70
N LEU A 114 -14.15 1.18 1.54
CA LEU A 114 -13.13 0.22 1.91
C LEU A 114 -13.80 -1.14 2.07
N THR A 115 -13.46 -2.10 1.21
CA THR A 115 -14.04 -3.45 1.25
C THR A 115 -12.96 -4.48 1.51
N LEU A 116 -13.37 -5.59 2.12
CA LEU A 116 -12.51 -6.72 2.45
C LEU A 116 -13.26 -8.02 2.21
N HIS A 117 -12.73 -8.86 1.34
CA HIS A 117 -13.20 -10.23 1.14
C HIS A 117 -12.07 -11.21 1.44
N VAL A 118 -12.37 -12.29 2.16
CA VAL A 118 -11.41 -13.37 2.46
C VAL A 118 -12.13 -14.72 2.37
N GLY A 119 -11.55 -15.67 1.64
CA GLY A 119 -12.14 -17.00 1.48
C GLY A 119 -13.54 -16.99 0.83
N GLY A 120 -13.85 -15.97 0.03
CA GLY A 120 -15.18 -15.78 -0.55
C GLY A 120 -16.23 -15.17 0.40
N GLN A 121 -15.85 -14.85 1.65
CA GLN A 121 -16.72 -14.16 2.59
C GLN A 121 -16.44 -12.66 2.56
N ASP A 122 -17.49 -11.85 2.57
CA ASP A 122 -17.39 -10.41 2.80
C ASP A 122 -17.19 -10.15 4.30
N LEU A 123 -16.04 -9.57 4.64
CA LEU A 123 -15.66 -9.18 6.00
C LEU A 123 -15.68 -7.66 6.18
N THR A 124 -16.26 -6.92 5.23
CA THR A 124 -16.47 -5.47 5.30
C THR A 124 -17.40 -5.14 6.48
N LEU A 125 -17.00 -4.17 7.30
CA LEU A 125 -17.80 -3.72 8.44
C LEU A 125 -18.65 -2.50 8.07
N GLN A 126 -19.51 -2.07 9.00
CA GLN A 126 -20.42 -0.95 8.79
C GLN A 126 -19.71 0.38 8.51
N ASP A 127 -18.48 0.54 8.99
CA ASP A 127 -17.69 1.74 8.82
C ASP A 127 -16.26 1.47 8.34
N ILE A 128 -15.65 2.53 7.80
CA ILE A 128 -14.27 2.50 7.30
C ILE A 128 -13.26 2.23 8.43
N PRO A 129 -13.35 2.87 9.62
CA PRO A 129 -12.41 2.61 10.71
C PRO A 129 -12.41 1.16 11.18
N GLY A 130 -13.59 0.55 11.32
CA GLY A 130 -13.73 -0.85 11.69
C GLY A 130 -13.16 -1.78 10.62
N THR A 131 -13.45 -1.52 9.34
CA THR A 131 -12.88 -2.31 8.25
C THR A 131 -11.36 -2.16 8.17
N ALA A 132 -10.83 -0.95 8.39
CA ALA A 132 -9.39 -0.70 8.45
C ALA A 132 -8.71 -1.41 9.62
N ASP A 133 -9.33 -1.42 10.81
CA ASP A 133 -8.82 -2.17 11.96
C ASP A 133 -8.84 -3.68 11.70
N ARG A 134 -9.89 -4.18 11.06
CA ARG A 134 -9.98 -5.58 10.63
C ARG A 134 -8.85 -5.95 9.66
N ILE A 135 -8.60 -5.13 8.64
CA ILE A 135 -7.48 -5.32 7.70
C ILE A 135 -6.14 -5.27 8.45
N ARG A 136 -5.94 -4.28 9.32
CA ARG A 136 -4.72 -4.13 10.12
C ARG A 136 -4.37 -5.40 10.88
N ARG A 137 -5.35 -5.99 11.57
CA ARG A 137 -5.16 -7.22 12.36
C ARG A 137 -4.94 -8.45 11.48
N LEU A 138 -5.72 -8.62 10.41
CA LEU A 138 -5.61 -9.81 9.55
C LEU A 138 -4.30 -9.87 8.76
N PHE A 139 -3.81 -8.71 8.31
CA PHE A 139 -2.60 -8.63 7.49
C PHE A 139 -1.36 -8.26 8.29
N SER A 140 -1.49 -8.00 9.60
CA SER A 140 -0.45 -7.43 10.46
C SER A 140 0.28 -6.29 9.75
N THR A 141 -0.48 -5.27 9.32
CA THR A 141 0.06 -4.25 8.38
C THR A 141 1.25 -3.47 8.95
N GLU A 142 1.38 -3.40 10.27
CA GLU A 142 2.55 -2.83 10.96
C GLU A 142 3.85 -3.60 10.71
N LEU A 143 3.76 -4.92 10.49
CA LEU A 143 4.87 -5.77 10.08
C LEU A 143 5.15 -5.67 8.59
N LEU A 144 4.11 -5.55 7.74
CA LEU A 144 4.30 -5.42 6.30
C LEU A 144 5.17 -4.23 5.94
N ARG A 145 5.05 -3.11 6.66
CA ARG A 145 5.92 -1.95 6.48
C ARG A 145 7.38 -2.24 6.82
N SER A 146 7.62 -3.00 7.89
CA SER A 146 8.97 -3.26 8.37
C SER A 146 9.68 -4.40 7.62
N CYS A 147 8.94 -5.28 6.95
CA CYS A 147 9.48 -6.53 6.41
C CYS A 147 9.26 -6.73 4.91
N ALA A 148 8.28 -6.06 4.30
CA ALA A 148 7.89 -6.30 2.90
C ALA A 148 7.94 -5.05 2.01
N PHE A 149 7.84 -3.84 2.58
CA PHE A 149 7.83 -2.59 1.83
C PHE A 149 8.91 -1.64 2.33
N PHE A 150 10.02 -1.57 1.61
CA PHE A 150 11.11 -0.66 1.92
C PHE A 150 10.98 0.63 1.11
N GLY A 151 10.87 1.76 1.81
CA GLY A 151 10.82 3.08 1.18
C GLY A 151 12.17 3.45 0.55
N GLN A 152 12.17 4.48 -0.31
CA GLN A 152 13.37 4.93 -1.01
C GLN A 152 14.53 5.32 -0.05
N ASN A 153 14.20 5.78 1.16
CA ASN A 153 15.15 6.21 2.18
C ASN A 153 15.07 5.38 3.48
N ASP A 154 14.30 4.28 3.49
CA ASP A 154 13.95 3.54 4.72
C ASP A 154 14.23 2.05 4.56
N ILE A 155 15.49 1.72 4.24
CA ILE A 155 16.01 0.34 4.27
C ILE A 155 16.62 0.01 5.64
N THR A 156 17.13 1.01 6.34
CA THR A 156 17.82 0.85 7.64
C THR A 156 16.90 1.09 8.84
N GLY A 157 15.62 1.42 8.65
CA GLY A 157 14.74 1.81 9.77
C GLY A 157 14.63 0.79 10.90
N LEU A 158 14.73 -0.51 10.61
CA LEU A 158 14.80 -1.55 11.66
C LEU A 158 16.18 -1.64 12.33
N LEU A 159 17.25 -1.38 11.58
CA LEU A 159 18.63 -1.36 12.08
C LEU A 159 18.91 -0.15 12.97
N GLU A 160 18.20 0.95 12.73
CA GLU A 160 18.30 2.19 13.48
C GLU A 160 17.24 2.30 14.60
N ALA A 161 16.37 1.29 14.73
CA ALA A 161 15.34 1.26 15.77
C ALA A 161 15.97 1.15 17.16
N SER A 162 15.36 1.82 18.14
CA SER A 162 15.73 1.61 19.55
C SER A 162 15.39 0.18 19.99
N ASP A 163 16.09 -0.33 21.01
CA ASP A 163 15.82 -1.65 21.60
C ASP A 163 14.34 -1.85 21.95
N ALA A 164 13.68 -0.80 22.46
CA ALA A 164 12.26 -0.85 22.81
C ALA A 164 11.38 -1.05 21.57
N LEU A 165 11.63 -0.29 20.50
CA LEU A 165 10.87 -0.39 19.26
C LEU A 165 11.17 -1.71 18.54
N LEU A 166 12.42 -2.16 18.54
CA LEU A 166 12.81 -3.45 17.99
C LEU A 166 12.12 -4.61 18.71
N LYS A 167 12.11 -4.62 20.05
CA LYS A 167 11.39 -5.61 20.85
C LYS A 167 9.90 -5.60 20.56
N GLN A 168 9.29 -4.42 20.46
CA GLN A 168 7.89 -4.29 20.08
C GLN A 168 7.61 -4.92 18.70
N LYS A 169 8.47 -4.66 17.70
CA LYS A 169 8.34 -5.25 16.36
C LYS A 169 8.54 -6.77 16.37
N LEU A 170 9.50 -7.28 17.14
CA LEU A 170 9.75 -8.72 17.29
C LEU A 170 8.57 -9.44 17.95
N GLY A 171 7.95 -8.83 18.96
CA GLY A 171 6.76 -9.37 19.62
C GLY A 171 5.52 -9.47 18.72
N LEU A 172 5.53 -8.85 17.54
CA LEU A 172 4.48 -9.05 16.53
C LEU A 172 4.70 -10.33 15.70
N VAL A 173 5.92 -10.89 15.70
CA VAL A 173 6.32 -12.07 14.90
C VAL A 173 6.41 -13.32 15.76
N VAL A 174 6.88 -13.17 17.00
CA VAL A 174 7.13 -14.26 17.93
C VAL A 174 6.22 -14.07 19.14
N ASP A 175 5.43 -15.09 19.48
CA ASP A 175 4.77 -15.14 20.78
C ASP A 175 5.85 -15.30 21.86
N LEU A 176 6.08 -14.24 22.62
CA LEU A 176 6.95 -14.26 23.80
C LEU A 176 6.13 -14.79 24.98
N GLU A 177 6.05 -16.12 25.09
CA GLU A 177 5.64 -16.80 26.33
C GLU A 177 6.70 -16.69 27.42
#